data_AF-A0A6P4CD80-F1
#
_entry.id   AF-A0A6P4CD80-F1
#
_cell.length_a   1.000
_cell.length_b   1.000
_cell.length_c   1.000
_cell.angle_alpha   90.00
_cell.angle_beta   90.00
_cell.angle_gamma   90.00
#
_symmetry.space_group_name_H-M   'P 1'
#
loop_
_entity.id
_entity.type
_entity.pdbx_description
1 polymer ?
#
loop_
_entity_poly.entity_id
_entity_poly.type
_entity_poly.pdbx_seq_one_letter_code
_entity_poly.pdbx_strand_id
1 'polypeptide(L)'
;MMGNCLRRSEKLTAEIVPHEGSTLYHAVRLRGSPESILNAYVRLASVSTNSIPSDRRFLPPASTTSTAARSRVPDCTDNEITTTIQVRSEGVTGSRDALLRFIDSRFPGLSSTPPQAYAPTAMAAVVSKGELETTSLIVRMTKMQHKSMTWHLERMVRWAEDLARRGGRRAVDPKVGSWRMEVRKFSKSYCLLLEVMMEHAQMEERVLFPIFDSADRGLSKHAKEEHARDLPIMNGIREIIKSVEVLDSGSPNYRETLHTLSSRLRTLQGQCNQHFRSEDVELLPMMEAVELSDEQHRIALEHCFDVMQRTHRPLLKFFLEGLPPHDAMKYLDLISMCRDKEKMERMLQVILE
;
A
#
# COMPACT_ATOMS: atom_id res chain seq x y z
N MET A 1 20.81 50.49 4.29
CA MET A 1 19.87 49.46 3.83
C MET A 1 20.63 48.41 3.06
N MET A 2 20.83 47.24 3.63
CA MET A 2 21.32 46.05 2.93
C MET A 2 20.48 44.89 3.46
N GLY A 3 19.47 44.51 2.68
CA GLY A 3 18.60 43.38 2.99
C GLY A 3 19.33 42.09 2.68
N ASN A 4 19.72 41.35 3.71
CA ASN A 4 20.16 39.96 3.56
C ASN A 4 18.92 39.10 3.30
N CYS A 5 18.64 38.80 2.03
CA CYS A 5 17.74 37.72 1.64
C CYS A 5 18.39 36.39 2.03
N LEU A 6 18.09 35.89 3.24
CA LEU A 6 18.33 34.51 3.63
C LEU A 6 17.48 33.61 2.72
N ARG A 7 18.08 33.15 1.63
CA ARG A 7 17.53 32.06 0.79
C ARG A 7 17.43 30.84 1.70
N ARG A 8 16.21 30.45 2.11
CA ARG A 8 15.98 29.14 2.75
C ARG A 8 16.54 28.08 1.81
N SER A 9 17.58 27.37 2.24
CA SER A 9 18.14 26.25 1.49
C SER A 9 17.06 25.18 1.35
N GLU A 10 16.65 24.88 0.11
CA GLU A 10 15.75 23.78 -0.21
C GLU A 10 16.41 22.46 0.21
N LYS A 11 16.05 21.99 1.41
CA LYS A 11 16.63 20.80 2.03
C LYS A 11 16.34 19.59 1.15
N LEU A 12 17.38 18.80 0.85
CA LEU A 12 17.23 17.49 0.22
C LEU A 12 16.38 16.61 1.15
N THR A 13 15.25 16.12 0.67
CA THR A 13 14.33 15.30 1.46
C THR A 13 14.47 13.81 1.20
N ALA A 14 14.90 13.44 0.00
CA ALA A 14 15.25 12.06 -0.32
C ALA A 14 16.20 12.00 -1.51
N GLU A 15 17.00 10.95 -1.56
CA GLU A 15 17.79 10.55 -2.73
C GLU A 15 17.48 9.07 -3.02
N ILE A 16 16.99 8.81 -4.22
CA ILE A 16 16.67 7.47 -4.72
C ILE A 16 17.84 7.05 -5.59
N VAL A 17 18.57 6.02 -5.17
CA VAL A 17 19.82 5.57 -5.82
C VAL A 17 19.59 4.25 -6.57
N PRO A 18 20.11 4.07 -7.80
CA PRO A 18 20.06 2.79 -8.52
C PRO A 18 20.75 1.66 -7.74
N HIS A 19 20.27 0.42 -7.91
CA HIS A 19 20.86 -0.75 -7.25
C HIS A 19 22.26 -1.10 -7.80
N GLU A 20 23.11 -1.62 -6.92
CA GLU A 20 24.51 -2.09 -7.11
C GLU A 20 25.11 -1.90 -8.51
N GLY A 21 25.81 -0.78 -8.70
CA GLY A 21 26.76 -0.60 -9.81
C GLY A 21 26.13 -0.43 -11.21
N SER A 22 24.80 -0.39 -11.33
CA SER A 22 24.16 -0.06 -12.60
C SER A 22 24.37 1.42 -12.95
N THR A 23 25.22 1.68 -13.96
CA THR A 23 25.43 3.03 -14.51
C THR A 23 24.32 3.48 -15.47
N LEU A 24 23.35 2.60 -15.74
CA LEU A 24 22.25 2.83 -16.68
C LEU A 24 21.24 3.87 -16.17
N TYR A 25 21.11 4.00 -14.84
CA TYR A 25 20.13 4.87 -14.22
C TYR A 25 20.83 5.84 -13.26
N HIS A 26 20.31 7.06 -13.14
CA HIS A 26 20.89 8.10 -12.27
C HIS A 26 20.08 8.26 -10.99
N ALA A 27 20.76 8.72 -9.93
CA ALA A 27 20.09 9.02 -8.67
C ALA A 27 19.06 10.15 -8.86
N VAL A 28 17.85 9.94 -8.33
CA VAL A 28 16.76 10.92 -8.32
C VAL A 28 16.77 11.62 -6.97
N ARG A 29 16.98 12.94 -6.97
CA ARG A 29 16.97 13.77 -5.76
C ARG A 29 15.65 14.50 -5.66
N LEU A 30 15.03 14.41 -4.48
CA LEU A 30 13.79 15.09 -4.15
C LEU A 30 14.08 16.21 -3.16
N ARG A 31 13.51 17.39 -3.44
CA ARG A 31 13.51 18.56 -2.56
C ARG A 31 12.06 18.98 -2.33
N GLY A 32 11.72 19.41 -1.12
CA GLY A 32 10.38 19.86 -0.77
C GLY A 32 10.01 19.50 0.67
N SER A 33 8.72 19.34 0.99
CA SER A 33 8.30 18.70 2.24
C SER A 33 8.35 17.18 2.07
N PRO A 34 9.01 16.39 2.96
CA PRO A 34 9.04 14.95 2.82
C PRO A 34 7.62 14.36 2.82
N GLU A 35 6.72 14.92 3.62
CA GLU A 35 5.32 14.50 3.80
C GLU A 35 4.38 14.92 2.64
N SER A 36 4.92 15.60 1.62
CA SER A 36 4.16 16.02 0.43
C SER A 36 3.61 14.83 -0.37
N ILE A 37 2.33 14.90 -0.74
CA ILE A 37 1.69 13.96 -1.67
C ILE A 37 2.44 13.85 -3.01
N LEU A 38 3.03 14.95 -3.49
CA LEU A 38 3.85 14.94 -4.71
C LEU A 38 5.09 14.04 -4.55
N ASN A 39 5.71 14.05 -3.38
CA ASN A 39 6.84 13.15 -3.10
C ASN A 39 6.39 11.68 -3.02
N ALA A 40 5.19 11.40 -2.50
CA ALA A 40 4.64 10.05 -2.49
C ALA A 40 4.43 9.51 -3.92
N TYR A 41 3.84 10.30 -4.83
CA TYR A 41 3.70 9.94 -6.25
C TYR A 41 5.05 9.62 -6.90
N VAL A 42 6.04 10.49 -6.70
CA VAL A 42 7.36 10.34 -7.31
C VAL A 42 8.08 9.08 -6.82
N ARG A 43 8.01 8.79 -5.52
CA ARG A 43 8.60 7.58 -4.93
C ARG A 43 7.93 6.33 -5.50
N LEU A 44 6.61 6.31 -5.59
CA LEU A 44 5.86 5.18 -6.15
C LEU A 44 6.19 4.96 -7.64
N ALA A 45 6.28 6.03 -8.43
CA ALA A 45 6.70 5.97 -9.83
C ALA A 45 8.14 5.44 -9.98
N SER A 46 9.04 5.85 -9.08
CA SER A 46 10.44 5.41 -9.10
C SER A 46 10.62 3.94 -8.72
N VAL A 47 9.76 3.40 -7.85
CA VAL A 47 9.78 1.98 -7.46
C VAL A 47 9.14 1.09 -8.54
N SER A 48 8.02 1.53 -9.13
CA SER A 48 7.29 0.76 -10.14
C SER A 48 8.01 0.64 -11.48
N THR A 49 8.96 1.53 -11.78
CA THR A 49 9.80 1.52 -12.98
C THR A 49 10.95 0.51 -12.90
N ASN A 50 10.81 -0.62 -12.17
CA ASN A 50 11.71 -1.80 -12.12
C ASN A 50 13.24 -1.55 -12.10
N SER A 51 13.68 -0.35 -11.71
CA SER A 51 15.08 0.02 -11.59
C SER A 51 15.63 -0.27 -10.18
N ILE A 52 14.75 -0.72 -9.26
CA ILE A 52 15.01 -0.79 -7.81
C ILE A 52 14.24 -1.98 -7.20
N PRO A 53 14.92 -3.05 -6.72
CA PRO A 53 14.28 -4.13 -5.97
C PRO A 53 13.75 -3.66 -4.61
N SER A 54 12.68 -4.31 -4.12
CA SER A 54 11.91 -4.01 -2.89
C SER A 54 12.66 -4.03 -1.55
N ASP A 55 13.99 -4.18 -1.56
CA ASP A 55 14.82 -4.37 -0.37
C ASP A 55 15.93 -3.31 -0.31
N ARG A 56 15.60 -2.02 -0.04
CA ARG A 56 16.43 -1.11 0.79
C ARG A 56 15.87 0.30 1.05
N ARG A 57 16.48 0.89 2.08
CA ARG A 57 16.14 2.07 2.89
C ARG A 57 16.26 3.40 2.16
N PHE A 58 15.30 4.29 2.42
CA PHE A 58 15.46 5.72 2.24
C PHE A 58 16.49 6.25 3.24
N LEU A 59 17.54 6.93 2.78
CA LEU A 59 18.50 7.57 3.67
C LEU A 59 17.95 8.95 4.06
N PRO A 60 17.68 9.23 5.36
CA PRO A 60 17.47 10.60 5.79
C PRO A 60 18.76 11.42 5.58
N PRO A 61 18.67 12.74 5.35
CA PRO A 61 19.85 13.58 5.18
C PRO A 61 20.73 13.51 6.43
N ALA A 62 22.05 13.44 6.23
CA ALA A 62 23.04 13.49 7.30
C ALA A 62 22.77 14.72 8.19
N SER A 63 22.58 14.48 9.48
CA SER A 63 22.31 15.51 10.48
C SER A 63 23.52 16.43 10.63
N THR A 64 23.49 17.60 10.01
CA THR A 64 24.30 18.73 10.46
C THR A 64 23.60 19.34 11.68
N THR A 65 24.19 19.12 12.84
CA THR A 65 23.89 19.79 14.10
C THR A 65 23.94 21.30 13.91
N SER A 66 22.80 21.97 14.05
CA SER A 66 22.76 23.38 14.43
C SER A 66 21.53 23.64 15.28
N THR A 67 21.82 23.82 16.57
CA THR A 67 20.91 24.24 17.62
C THR A 67 20.49 25.69 17.34
N ALA A 68 19.22 25.93 17.03
CA ALA A 68 18.67 27.29 17.06
C ALA A 68 17.22 27.28 17.55
N ALA A 69 16.97 28.13 18.53
CA ALA A 69 15.82 28.17 19.42
C ALA A 69 14.47 28.38 18.73
N ARG A 70 13.43 27.80 19.32
CA ARG A 70 12.02 28.07 19.02
C ARG A 70 11.70 29.53 19.37
N SER A 71 11.48 30.36 18.35
CA SER A 71 10.77 31.63 18.49
C SER A 71 9.43 31.52 17.78
N ARG A 72 8.33 31.67 18.53
CA ARG A 72 6.96 31.78 18.03
C ARG A 72 6.71 33.24 17.64
N VAL A 73 6.56 33.50 16.33
CA VAL A 73 5.80 34.63 15.80
C VAL A 73 5.02 34.10 14.58
N PRO A 74 3.70 34.34 14.48
CA PRO A 74 2.90 33.91 13.34
C PRO A 74 3.09 34.92 12.20
N ASP A 75 3.69 34.48 11.10
CA ASP A 75 3.78 35.28 9.88
C ASP A 75 3.02 34.55 8.76
N CYS A 76 1.92 35.16 8.34
CA CYS A 76 1.01 34.68 7.32
C CYS A 76 1.64 34.85 5.94
N THR A 77 2.28 33.80 5.42
CA THR A 77 2.35 33.53 3.97
C THR A 77 2.53 32.03 3.78
N ASP A 78 1.47 31.34 3.35
CA ASP A 78 1.54 29.96 2.84
C ASP A 78 2.33 29.98 1.53
N ASN A 79 3.66 30.00 1.62
CA ASN A 79 4.51 29.57 0.52
C ASN A 79 4.43 28.04 0.49
N GLU A 80 3.57 27.50 -0.36
CA GLU A 80 3.59 26.09 -0.75
C GLU A 80 5.04 25.69 -1.05
N ILE A 81 5.61 24.83 -0.22
CA ILE A 81 6.94 24.28 -0.45
C ILE A 81 6.86 23.46 -1.72
N THR A 82 7.33 24.05 -2.82
CA THR A 82 7.23 23.48 -4.16
C THR A 82 8.11 22.23 -4.23
N THR A 83 7.55 21.13 -4.73
CA THR A 83 8.28 19.86 -4.85
C THR A 83 9.13 19.88 -6.11
N THR A 84 10.44 19.67 -5.95
CA THR A 84 11.41 19.69 -7.05
C THR A 84 12.07 18.32 -7.17
N ILE A 85 12.04 17.76 -8.37
CA ILE A 85 12.77 16.54 -8.74
C ILE A 85 14.01 16.96 -9.50
N GLN A 86 15.15 16.39 -9.14
CA GLN A 86 16.41 16.60 -9.83
C GLN A 86 17.04 15.26 -10.21
N VAL A 87 17.36 15.11 -11.50
CA VAL A 87 18.11 13.97 -12.04
C VAL A 87 19.32 14.55 -12.76
N ARG A 88 20.52 14.34 -12.20
CA ARG A 88 21.78 15.01 -12.63
C ARG A 88 21.68 16.54 -12.44
N SER A 89 21.96 17.32 -13.50
CA SER A 89 21.90 18.79 -13.53
C SER A 89 20.52 19.32 -13.94
N GLU A 90 19.62 18.43 -14.37
CA GLU A 90 18.29 18.78 -14.84
C GLU A 90 17.28 18.54 -13.73
N GLY A 91 16.34 19.48 -13.57
CA GLY A 91 15.30 19.37 -12.58
C GLY A 91 13.99 19.95 -13.07
N VAL A 92 12.90 19.46 -12.50
CA VAL A 92 11.55 19.97 -12.73
C VAL A 92 10.92 20.29 -11.38
N THR A 93 10.19 21.39 -11.38
CA THR A 93 9.33 21.81 -10.27
C THR A 93 7.95 22.05 -10.87
N GLY A 94 6.89 21.55 -10.25
CA GLY A 94 5.54 21.78 -10.78
C GLY A 94 4.51 20.77 -10.31
N SER A 95 3.43 20.67 -11.09
CA SER A 95 2.30 19.79 -10.82
C SER A 95 2.68 18.31 -10.87
N ARG A 96 1.84 17.45 -10.26
CA ARG A 96 1.92 15.98 -10.34
C ARG A 96 2.26 15.50 -11.76
N ASP A 97 1.54 15.98 -12.76
CA ASP A 97 1.73 15.52 -14.14
C ASP A 97 3.03 16.02 -14.78
N ALA A 98 3.55 17.18 -14.36
CA ALA A 98 4.87 17.64 -14.80
C ALA A 98 5.97 16.76 -14.18
N LEU A 99 5.83 16.43 -12.90
CA LEU A 99 6.75 15.57 -12.15
C LEU A 99 6.77 14.13 -12.69
N LEU A 100 5.60 13.52 -12.91
CA LEU A 100 5.49 12.15 -13.45
C LEU A 100 6.01 12.06 -14.88
N ARG A 101 5.66 12.99 -15.76
CA ARG A 101 6.21 13.03 -17.13
C ARG A 101 7.72 13.18 -17.14
N PHE A 102 8.28 13.93 -16.20
CA PHE A 102 9.72 14.06 -16.08
C PHE A 102 10.37 12.72 -15.72
N ILE A 103 9.81 11.97 -14.77
CA ILE A 103 10.27 10.61 -14.44
C ILE A 103 10.17 9.71 -15.68
N ASP A 104 9.00 9.63 -16.31
CA ASP A 104 8.78 8.79 -17.49
C ASP A 104 9.77 9.10 -18.62
N SER A 105 10.07 10.38 -18.84
CA SER A 105 11.03 10.83 -19.87
C SER A 105 12.48 10.43 -19.56
N ARG A 106 12.84 10.25 -18.29
CA ARG A 106 14.21 9.89 -17.84
C ARG A 106 14.40 8.40 -17.64
N PHE A 107 13.30 7.67 -17.52
CA PHE A 107 13.26 6.21 -17.44
C PHE A 107 12.38 5.61 -18.56
N PRO A 108 12.63 5.93 -19.85
CA PRO A 108 11.80 5.45 -20.95
C PRO A 108 12.08 3.96 -21.22
N GLY A 109 11.07 3.10 -20.99
CA GLY A 109 11.17 1.67 -21.33
C GLY A 109 10.40 0.68 -20.47
N LEU A 110 9.62 1.11 -19.46
CA LEU A 110 9.02 0.20 -18.47
C LEU A 110 7.50 0.36 -18.28
N SER A 111 6.86 1.22 -19.08
CA SER A 111 5.38 1.32 -19.20
C SER A 111 4.77 0.38 -20.25
N SER A 112 5.57 -0.47 -20.92
CA SER A 112 5.03 -1.56 -21.73
C SER A 112 4.76 -2.76 -20.82
N THR A 113 3.47 -3.03 -20.61
CA THR A 113 2.93 -4.30 -20.13
C THR A 113 3.78 -5.50 -20.58
N PRO A 114 4.19 -6.41 -19.69
CA PRO A 114 4.71 -7.70 -20.13
C PRO A 114 3.61 -8.48 -20.85
N PRO A 115 3.92 -9.30 -21.86
CA PRO A 115 2.93 -10.18 -22.46
C PRO A 115 2.45 -11.18 -21.39
N GLN A 116 1.17 -11.07 -21.04
CA GLN A 116 0.48 -12.02 -20.18
C GLN A 116 0.56 -13.41 -20.84
N ALA A 117 1.47 -14.27 -20.35
CA ALA A 117 1.21 -15.70 -20.39
C ALA A 117 0.23 -15.99 -19.24
N TYR A 118 -0.81 -16.76 -19.52
CA TYR A 118 -1.98 -17.09 -18.68
C TYR A 118 -3.18 -16.14 -18.85
N ALA A 119 -3.83 -16.23 -20.01
CA ALA A 119 -5.29 -16.11 -20.11
C ALA A 119 -5.91 -17.51 -19.87
N PRO A 120 -7.12 -17.61 -19.30
CA PRO A 120 -8.36 -17.30 -20.05
C PRO A 120 -9.27 -16.35 -19.23
N THR A 121 -10.14 -15.49 -19.75
CA THR A 121 -11.02 -15.56 -20.92
C THR A 121 -11.42 -14.12 -21.28
N ALA A 122 -11.66 -13.87 -22.57
CA ALA A 122 -12.01 -12.58 -23.13
C ALA A 122 -13.36 -12.03 -22.60
N MET A 123 -13.31 -11.05 -21.70
CA MET A 123 -14.33 -9.99 -21.54
C MET A 123 -13.76 -8.68 -20.95
N ALA A 124 -12.44 -8.55 -20.78
CA ALA A 124 -11.83 -7.40 -20.09
C ALA A 124 -11.42 -6.23 -21.01
N ALA A 125 -11.78 -6.26 -22.30
CA ALA A 125 -11.29 -5.30 -23.30
C ALA A 125 -12.39 -4.38 -23.84
N VAL A 126 -13.35 -3.96 -23.01
CA VAL A 126 -14.19 -2.78 -23.28
C VAL A 126 -14.50 -2.10 -21.95
N VAL A 127 -13.51 -1.47 -21.34
CA VAL A 127 -13.78 -0.41 -20.35
C VAL A 127 -13.04 0.82 -20.83
N SER A 128 -13.76 1.60 -21.62
CA SER A 128 -13.32 2.88 -22.14
C SER A 128 -13.29 3.91 -21.01
N LYS A 129 -12.44 4.90 -21.23
CA LYS A 129 -12.03 6.05 -20.41
C LYS A 129 -13.13 6.88 -19.70
N GLY A 130 -14.41 6.51 -19.82
CA GLY A 130 -15.57 7.20 -19.23
C GLY A 130 -16.16 6.55 -17.98
N GLU A 131 -15.73 5.34 -17.61
CA GLU A 131 -16.29 4.63 -16.43
C GLU A 131 -15.63 5.04 -15.10
N LEU A 132 -14.55 5.83 -15.15
CA LEU A 132 -13.76 6.20 -13.96
C LEU A 132 -14.33 7.38 -13.17
N GLU A 133 -15.27 8.13 -13.75
CA GLU A 133 -15.73 9.43 -13.22
C GLU A 133 -17.02 9.33 -12.39
N THR A 134 -17.75 8.21 -12.47
CA THR A 134 -19.05 8.02 -11.78
C THR A 134 -19.00 7.05 -10.60
N THR A 135 -17.97 6.23 -10.47
CA THR A 135 -17.90 5.24 -9.38
C THR A 135 -17.58 5.90 -8.04
N SER A 136 -18.42 5.63 -7.03
CA SER A 136 -18.26 6.09 -5.65
C SER A 136 -16.81 5.92 -5.13
N LEU A 137 -16.31 6.95 -4.42
CA LEU A 137 -14.94 6.96 -3.87
C LEU A 137 -14.68 5.79 -2.92
N ILE A 138 -15.69 5.43 -2.13
CA ILE A 138 -15.60 4.33 -1.16
C ILE A 138 -15.52 3.00 -1.91
N VAL A 139 -16.34 2.80 -2.94
CA VAL A 139 -16.28 1.59 -3.79
C VAL A 139 -14.91 1.43 -4.42
N ARG A 140 -14.32 2.52 -4.93
CA ARG A 140 -12.95 2.50 -5.47
C ARG A 140 -11.93 2.10 -4.41
N MET A 141 -12.03 2.65 -3.20
CA MET A 141 -11.17 2.32 -2.07
C MET A 141 -11.27 0.84 -1.71
N THR A 142 -12.49 0.33 -1.47
CA THR A 142 -12.76 -1.06 -1.09
C THR A 142 -12.22 -2.05 -2.14
N LYS A 143 -12.49 -1.80 -3.44
CA LYS A 143 -11.94 -2.63 -4.52
C LYS A 143 -10.41 -2.68 -4.55
N MET A 144 -9.74 -1.55 -4.25
CA MET A 144 -8.28 -1.54 -4.12
C MET A 144 -7.81 -2.32 -2.88
N GLN A 145 -8.55 -2.26 -1.78
CA GLN A 145 -8.25 -3.07 -0.60
C GLN A 145 -8.36 -4.56 -0.89
N HIS A 146 -9.43 -4.99 -1.55
CA HIS A 146 -9.60 -6.38 -2.01
C HIS A 146 -8.42 -6.85 -2.86
N LYS A 147 -8.00 -6.04 -3.85
CA LYS A 147 -6.83 -6.34 -4.69
C LYS A 147 -5.56 -6.50 -3.89
N SER A 148 -5.26 -5.55 -2.99
CA SER A 148 -4.05 -5.59 -2.16
C SER A 148 -4.02 -6.83 -1.25
N MET A 149 -5.12 -7.09 -0.53
CA MET A 149 -5.22 -8.24 0.37
C MET A 149 -5.15 -9.56 -0.38
N THR A 150 -5.81 -9.67 -1.54
CA THR A 150 -5.76 -10.86 -2.40
C THR A 150 -4.33 -11.15 -2.83
N TRP A 151 -3.59 -10.13 -3.29
CA TRP A 151 -2.20 -10.28 -3.70
C TRP A 151 -1.29 -10.76 -2.57
N HIS A 152 -1.44 -10.17 -1.37
CA HIS A 152 -0.66 -10.55 -0.20
C HIS A 152 -1.00 -11.97 0.27
N LEU A 153 -2.28 -12.33 0.28
CA LEU A 153 -2.73 -13.65 0.69
C LEU A 153 -2.25 -14.74 -0.28
N GLU A 154 -2.33 -14.49 -1.58
CA GLU A 154 -1.73 -15.35 -2.60
C GLU A 154 -0.22 -15.54 -2.42
N ARG A 155 0.50 -14.43 -2.17
CA ARG A 155 1.94 -14.46 -1.89
C ARG A 155 2.24 -15.32 -0.66
N MET A 156 1.46 -15.18 0.41
CA MET A 156 1.60 -15.96 1.64
C MET A 156 1.31 -17.45 1.41
N VAL A 157 0.28 -17.79 0.62
CA VAL A 157 -0.03 -19.18 0.25
C VAL A 157 1.14 -19.80 -0.52
N ARG A 158 1.64 -19.14 -1.56
CA ARG A 158 2.80 -19.61 -2.34
C ARG A 158 4.03 -19.82 -1.46
N TRP A 159 4.27 -18.89 -0.52
CA TRP A 159 5.39 -19.00 0.41
C TRP A 159 5.23 -20.16 1.40
N ALA A 160 4.03 -20.36 1.96
CA ALA A 160 3.76 -21.48 2.87
C ALA A 160 3.88 -22.85 2.18
N GLU A 161 3.41 -22.95 0.94
CA GLU A 161 3.56 -24.16 0.12
C GLU A 161 5.02 -24.49 -0.16
N ASP A 162 5.82 -23.46 -0.45
CA ASP A 162 7.24 -23.62 -0.68
C ASP A 162 8.00 -24.04 0.59
N LEU A 163 7.68 -23.42 1.74
CA LEU A 163 8.21 -23.84 3.04
C LEU A 163 7.86 -25.30 3.34
N ALA A 164 6.61 -25.71 3.12
CA ALA A 164 6.14 -27.08 3.32
C ALA A 164 6.86 -28.07 2.39
N ARG A 165 7.04 -27.73 1.11
CA ARG A 165 7.74 -28.56 0.12
C ARG A 165 9.21 -28.77 0.47
N ARG A 166 9.90 -27.71 0.91
CA ARG A 166 11.31 -27.78 1.34
C ARG A 166 11.50 -28.34 2.75
N GLY A 167 10.42 -28.44 3.53
CA GLY A 167 10.45 -28.80 4.94
C GLY A 167 11.30 -27.85 5.79
N GLY A 168 11.43 -26.58 5.39
CA GLY A 168 12.16 -25.54 6.12
C GLY A 168 13.66 -25.80 6.37
N ARG A 169 14.31 -26.70 5.62
CA ARG A 169 15.71 -27.12 5.89
C ARG A 169 16.80 -26.41 5.08
N ARG A 170 16.45 -25.69 4.01
CA ARG A 170 17.39 -24.91 3.18
C ARG A 170 16.74 -23.58 2.82
N ALA A 171 17.44 -22.47 3.01
CA ALA A 171 16.96 -21.15 2.58
C ALA A 171 16.84 -21.08 1.05
N VAL A 172 15.86 -20.32 0.55
CA VAL A 172 15.63 -20.12 -0.90
C VAL A 172 16.82 -19.41 -1.57
N ASP A 173 17.46 -18.49 -0.85
CA ASP A 173 18.53 -17.62 -1.33
C ASP A 173 19.44 -17.26 -0.12
N PRO A 174 20.77 -17.35 -0.22
CA PRO A 174 21.70 -16.83 0.79
C PRO A 174 21.39 -15.39 1.26
N LYS A 175 20.80 -14.55 0.40
CA LYS A 175 20.37 -13.18 0.72
C LYS A 175 19.17 -13.11 1.67
N VAL A 176 18.32 -14.15 1.71
CA VAL A 176 17.12 -14.21 2.58
C VAL A 176 17.50 -14.52 4.03
N GLY A 177 18.65 -15.16 4.26
CA GLY A 177 19.19 -15.53 5.56
C GLY A 177 18.96 -17.00 5.90
N SER A 178 19.02 -17.36 7.19
CA SER A 178 18.72 -18.74 7.62
C SER A 178 17.23 -19.07 7.49
N TRP A 179 16.88 -20.36 7.50
CA TRP A 179 15.46 -20.79 7.49
C TRP A 179 14.65 -20.19 8.67
N ARG A 180 15.29 -19.99 9.83
CA ARG A 180 14.66 -19.30 10.98
C ARG A 180 14.35 -17.85 10.67
N MET A 181 15.23 -17.17 9.93
CA MET A 181 14.95 -15.80 9.48
C MET A 181 13.83 -15.77 8.44
N GLU A 182 13.77 -16.77 7.55
CA GLU A 182 12.68 -16.91 6.59
C GLU A 182 11.31 -17.06 7.29
N VAL A 183 11.21 -17.96 8.26
CA VAL A 183 9.96 -18.14 9.06
C VAL A 183 9.60 -16.86 9.82
N ARG A 184 10.57 -16.14 10.42
CA ARG A 184 10.30 -14.85 11.09
C ARG A 184 9.80 -13.78 10.12
N LYS A 185 10.34 -13.72 8.90
CA LYS A 185 9.87 -12.80 7.86
C LYS A 185 8.45 -13.18 7.41
N PHE A 186 8.17 -14.46 7.24
CA PHE A 186 6.84 -14.97 6.94
C PHE A 186 5.83 -14.57 8.03
N SER A 187 6.18 -14.82 9.30
CA SER A 187 5.39 -14.47 10.48
C SER A 187 5.08 -12.97 10.54
N LYS A 188 6.12 -12.13 10.36
CA LYS A 188 5.94 -10.68 10.28
C LYS A 188 4.99 -10.28 9.15
N SER A 189 5.19 -10.83 7.94
CA SER A 189 4.33 -10.54 6.79
C SER A 189 2.87 -10.94 7.03
N TYR A 190 2.64 -12.09 7.68
CA TYR A 190 1.29 -12.52 8.06
C TYR A 190 0.64 -11.55 9.04
N CYS A 191 1.37 -11.09 10.06
CA CYS A 191 0.85 -10.11 11.01
C CYS A 191 0.44 -8.79 10.34
N LEU A 192 1.24 -8.29 9.38
CA LEU A 192 0.89 -7.09 8.63
C LEU A 192 -0.39 -7.30 7.79
N LEU A 193 -0.50 -8.44 7.10
CA LEU A 193 -1.70 -8.80 6.35
C LEU A 193 -2.93 -8.89 7.25
N LEU A 194 -2.79 -9.55 8.40
CA LEU A 194 -3.86 -9.68 9.38
C LEU A 194 -4.34 -8.32 9.89
N GLU A 195 -3.44 -7.39 10.18
CA GLU A 195 -3.81 -6.02 10.59
C GLU A 195 -4.61 -5.29 9.50
N VAL A 196 -4.21 -5.40 8.23
CA VAL A 196 -4.95 -4.79 7.10
C VAL A 196 -6.34 -5.42 6.95
N MET A 197 -6.44 -6.76 6.98
CA MET A 197 -7.72 -7.46 6.87
C MET A 197 -8.68 -7.11 8.02
N MET A 198 -8.16 -6.99 9.24
CA MET A 198 -8.96 -6.60 10.40
C MET A 198 -9.46 -5.16 10.32
N GLU A 199 -8.62 -4.21 9.90
CA GLU A 199 -9.05 -2.83 9.73
C GLU A 199 -10.02 -2.65 8.55
N HIS A 200 -9.85 -3.43 7.48
CA HIS A 200 -10.78 -3.45 6.36
C HIS A 200 -12.17 -3.91 6.81
N ALA A 201 -12.26 -5.08 7.46
CA ALA A 201 -13.53 -5.56 8.00
C ALA A 201 -14.18 -4.56 8.98
N GLN A 202 -13.37 -3.89 9.83
CA GLN A 202 -13.87 -2.85 10.73
C GLN A 202 -14.35 -1.59 9.99
N MET A 203 -13.65 -1.18 8.94
CA MET A 203 -14.06 -0.05 8.10
C MET A 203 -15.40 -0.36 7.45
N GLU A 204 -15.57 -1.57 6.94
CA GLU A 204 -16.82 -1.95 6.32
C GLU A 204 -17.96 -1.95 7.33
N GLU A 205 -17.77 -2.61 8.48
CA GLU A 205 -18.79 -2.69 9.53
C GLU A 205 -19.16 -1.33 10.14
N ARG A 206 -18.24 -0.36 10.15
CA ARG A 206 -18.45 0.96 10.79
C ARG A 206 -18.81 2.07 9.82
N VAL A 207 -18.50 1.91 8.54
CA VAL A 207 -18.69 2.96 7.54
C VAL A 207 -19.53 2.46 6.37
N LEU A 208 -19.07 1.40 5.69
CA LEU A 208 -19.70 0.94 4.45
C LEU A 208 -21.06 0.27 4.69
N PHE A 209 -21.11 -0.72 5.57
CA PHE A 209 -22.30 -1.50 5.87
C PHE A 209 -23.43 -0.68 6.51
N PRO A 210 -23.16 0.30 7.41
CA PRO A 210 -24.21 1.21 7.88
C PRO A 210 -24.86 2.02 6.76
N ILE A 211 -24.11 2.41 5.71
CA ILE A 211 -24.66 3.11 4.55
C ILE A 211 -25.65 2.19 3.83
N PHE A 212 -25.26 0.95 3.53
CA PHE A 212 -26.15 -0.03 2.90
C PHE A 212 -27.37 -0.36 3.75
N ASP A 213 -27.16 -0.65 5.04
CA ASP A 213 -28.24 -1.03 5.95
C ASP A 213 -29.23 0.11 6.22
N SER A 214 -28.81 1.36 5.98
CA SER A 214 -29.71 2.53 6.04
C SER A 214 -30.64 2.62 4.82
N ALA A 215 -30.20 2.11 3.67
CA ALA A 215 -30.99 2.05 2.45
C ALA A 215 -31.94 0.84 2.44
N ASP A 216 -31.44 -0.34 2.83
CA ASP A 216 -32.28 -1.52 3.07
C ASP A 216 -31.67 -2.40 4.17
N ARG A 217 -32.50 -2.76 5.15
CA ARG A 217 -32.05 -3.40 6.38
C ARG A 217 -31.62 -4.83 6.10
N GLY A 218 -30.33 -5.09 6.26
CA GLY A 218 -29.76 -6.43 6.20
C GLY A 218 -29.02 -6.75 4.91
N LEU A 219 -28.85 -5.79 4.01
CA LEU A 219 -28.00 -5.95 2.81
C LEU A 219 -26.58 -6.41 3.16
N SER A 220 -26.03 -5.94 4.27
CA SER A 220 -24.68 -6.30 4.71
C SER A 220 -24.62 -7.53 5.65
N LYS A 221 -25.75 -8.18 5.92
CA LYS A 221 -25.82 -9.25 6.94
C LYS A 221 -24.89 -10.42 6.62
N HIS A 222 -24.85 -10.84 5.36
CA HIS A 222 -24.04 -11.99 4.94
C HIS A 222 -22.53 -11.72 5.12
N ALA A 223 -22.06 -10.54 4.68
CA ALA A 223 -20.68 -10.12 4.82
C ALA A 223 -20.23 -10.04 6.29
N LYS A 224 -21.09 -9.51 7.18
CA LYS A 224 -20.84 -9.50 8.63
C LYS A 224 -20.70 -10.91 9.23
N GLU A 225 -21.52 -11.85 8.76
CA GLU A 225 -21.41 -13.25 9.19
C GLU A 225 -20.14 -13.93 8.65
N GLU A 226 -19.68 -13.57 7.45
CA GLU A 226 -18.38 -14.00 6.90
C GLU A 226 -17.21 -13.51 7.77
N HIS A 227 -17.18 -12.23 8.12
CA HIS A 227 -16.16 -11.67 9.03
C HIS A 227 -16.09 -12.44 10.36
N ALA A 228 -17.25 -12.73 10.96
CA ALA A 228 -17.33 -13.47 12.21
C ALA A 228 -16.80 -14.91 12.09
N ARG A 229 -17.00 -15.56 10.92
CA ARG A 229 -16.49 -16.92 10.64
C ARG A 229 -15.00 -16.95 10.33
N ASP A 230 -14.47 -15.93 9.68
CA ASP A 230 -13.09 -15.91 9.21
C ASP A 230 -12.09 -15.48 10.30
N LEU A 231 -12.52 -14.66 11.26
CA LEU A 231 -11.68 -14.22 12.37
C LEU A 231 -11.06 -15.36 13.19
N PRO A 232 -11.80 -16.42 13.60
CA PRO A 232 -11.21 -17.59 14.24
C PRO A 232 -10.17 -18.32 13.36
N ILE A 233 -10.37 -18.37 12.05
CA ILE A 233 -9.47 -19.04 11.11
C ILE A 233 -8.14 -18.27 11.02
N MET A 234 -8.22 -16.95 10.89
CA MET A 234 -7.05 -16.07 10.88
C MET A 234 -6.25 -16.18 12.19
N ASN A 235 -6.92 -16.17 13.33
CA ASN A 235 -6.26 -16.38 14.62
C ASN A 235 -5.61 -17.77 14.73
N GLY A 236 -6.29 -18.82 14.25
CA GLY A 236 -5.73 -20.17 14.20
C GLY A 236 -4.46 -20.27 13.36
N ILE A 237 -4.42 -19.61 12.19
CA ILE A 237 -3.21 -19.53 11.35
C ILE A 237 -2.07 -18.85 12.11
N ARG A 238 -2.34 -17.73 12.80
CA ARG A 238 -1.33 -17.04 13.62
C ARG A 238 -0.72 -17.97 14.68
N GLU A 239 -1.53 -18.76 15.37
CA GLU A 239 -1.03 -19.70 16.38
C GLU A 239 -0.24 -20.87 15.77
N ILE A 240 -0.60 -21.33 14.57
CA ILE A 240 0.19 -22.31 13.83
C ILE A 240 1.56 -21.73 13.47
N ILE A 241 1.63 -20.47 13.02
CA ILE A 241 2.88 -19.80 12.69
C ILE A 241 3.81 -19.74 13.91
N LYS A 242 3.29 -19.33 15.08
CA LYS A 242 4.06 -19.33 16.33
C LYS A 242 4.60 -20.72 16.67
N SER A 243 3.81 -21.77 16.39
CA SER A 243 4.24 -23.16 16.59
C SER A 243 5.40 -23.53 15.66
N VAL A 244 5.35 -23.14 14.38
CA VAL A 244 6.47 -23.33 13.43
C VAL A 244 7.74 -22.62 13.89
N GLU A 245 7.63 -21.45 14.52
CA GLU A 245 8.81 -20.70 15.01
C GLU A 245 9.58 -21.40 16.13
N VAL A 246 8.90 -22.20 16.96
CA VAL A 246 9.48 -22.85 18.14
C VAL A 246 9.86 -24.32 17.91
N LEU A 247 9.23 -24.99 16.95
CA LEU A 247 9.47 -26.39 16.65
C LEU A 247 10.86 -26.64 16.05
N ASP A 248 11.45 -27.80 16.34
CA ASP A 248 12.68 -28.23 15.71
C ASP A 248 12.42 -28.68 14.26
N SER A 249 13.11 -28.04 13.31
CA SER A 249 13.07 -28.34 11.87
C SER A 249 13.43 -29.78 11.50
N GLY A 250 14.11 -30.51 12.39
CA GLY A 250 14.40 -31.94 12.26
C GLY A 250 13.23 -32.86 12.60
N SER A 251 12.23 -32.37 13.34
CA SER A 251 11.12 -33.17 13.84
C SER A 251 10.06 -33.47 12.75
N PRO A 252 9.40 -34.65 12.78
CA PRO A 252 8.23 -34.92 11.95
C PRO A 252 7.10 -33.88 12.14
N ASN A 253 6.90 -33.46 13.39
CA ASN A 253 5.87 -32.48 13.78
C ASN A 253 6.06 -31.13 13.08
N TYR A 254 7.30 -30.70 12.83
CA TYR A 254 7.56 -29.46 12.10
C TYR A 254 7.03 -29.51 10.66
N ARG A 255 7.24 -30.64 9.96
CA ARG A 255 6.75 -30.82 8.59
C ARG A 255 5.23 -30.85 8.56
N GLU A 256 4.60 -31.58 9.46
CA GLU A 256 3.13 -31.66 9.58
C GLU A 256 2.52 -30.28 9.88
N THR A 257 3.15 -29.51 10.77
CA THR A 257 2.74 -28.14 11.10
C THR A 257 2.83 -27.23 9.87
N LEU A 258 3.89 -27.33 9.06
CA LEU A 258 4.00 -26.57 7.80
C LEU A 258 2.93 -26.95 6.77
N HIS A 259 2.61 -28.24 6.63
CA HIS A 259 1.52 -28.70 5.76
C HIS A 259 0.16 -28.18 6.24
N THR A 260 -0.07 -28.20 7.55
CA THR A 260 -1.28 -27.67 8.18
C THR A 260 -1.40 -26.16 7.95
N LEU A 261 -0.31 -25.41 8.13
CA LEU A 261 -0.25 -23.97 7.83
C LEU A 261 -0.62 -23.69 6.38
N SER A 262 0.02 -24.40 5.44
CA SER A 262 -0.24 -24.26 4.01
C SER A 262 -1.71 -24.56 3.67
N SER A 263 -2.28 -25.62 4.24
CA SER A 263 -3.69 -25.96 4.02
C SER A 263 -4.64 -24.91 4.57
N ARG A 264 -4.40 -24.41 5.79
CA ARG A 264 -5.25 -23.38 6.42
C ARG A 264 -5.20 -22.06 5.65
N LEU A 265 -4.03 -21.66 5.14
CA LEU A 265 -3.89 -20.47 4.31
C LEU A 265 -4.63 -20.61 2.97
N ARG A 266 -4.62 -21.79 2.33
CA ARG A 266 -5.43 -22.05 1.13
C ARG A 266 -6.93 -21.95 1.41
N THR A 267 -7.38 -22.48 2.55
CA THR A 267 -8.78 -22.35 2.97
C THR A 267 -9.16 -20.89 3.15
N LEU A 268 -8.36 -20.12 3.91
CA LEU A 268 -8.58 -18.69 4.10
C LEU A 268 -8.60 -17.94 2.76
N GLN A 269 -7.66 -18.23 1.85
CA GLN A 269 -7.63 -17.65 0.52
C GLN A 269 -8.93 -17.90 -0.26
N GLY A 270 -9.42 -19.14 -0.26
CA GLY A 270 -10.68 -19.47 -0.92
C GLY A 270 -11.87 -18.68 -0.35
N GLN A 271 -11.92 -18.55 0.98
CA GLN A 271 -12.98 -17.80 1.67
C GLN A 271 -12.91 -16.29 1.36
N CYS A 272 -11.74 -15.66 1.50
CA CYS A 272 -11.58 -14.25 1.19
C CYS A 272 -11.88 -13.94 -0.28
N ASN A 273 -11.44 -14.80 -1.21
CA ASN A 273 -11.74 -14.61 -2.63
C ASN A 273 -13.26 -14.67 -2.91
N GLN A 274 -13.98 -15.56 -2.23
CA GLN A 274 -15.43 -15.63 -2.36
C GLN A 274 -16.10 -14.40 -1.75
N HIS A 275 -15.71 -14.03 -0.53
CA HIS A 275 -16.24 -12.86 0.17
C HIS A 275 -16.04 -11.56 -0.64
N PHE A 276 -14.81 -11.25 -1.04
CA PHE A 276 -14.51 -10.06 -1.85
C PHE A 276 -15.26 -10.06 -3.19
N ARG A 277 -15.41 -11.23 -3.82
CA ARG A 277 -16.17 -11.35 -5.07
C ARG A 277 -17.66 -11.06 -4.86
N SER A 278 -18.25 -11.62 -3.80
CA SER A 278 -19.65 -11.37 -3.45
C SER A 278 -19.86 -9.86 -3.24
N GLU A 279 -18.97 -9.21 -2.52
CA GLU A 279 -19.07 -7.76 -2.31
C GLU A 279 -18.86 -6.96 -3.59
N ASP A 280 -17.82 -7.27 -4.37
CA ASP A 280 -17.48 -6.54 -5.60
C ASP A 280 -18.58 -6.58 -6.67
N VAL A 281 -19.32 -7.69 -6.73
CA VAL A 281 -20.32 -7.98 -7.77
C VAL A 281 -21.75 -7.72 -7.28
N GLU A 282 -22.04 -7.95 -6.00
CA GLU A 282 -23.41 -7.87 -5.48
C GLU A 282 -23.62 -6.64 -4.60
N LEU A 283 -22.71 -6.36 -3.67
CA LEU A 283 -22.89 -5.31 -2.66
C LEU A 283 -22.46 -3.93 -3.16
N LEU A 284 -21.20 -3.79 -3.58
CA LEU A 284 -20.61 -2.50 -3.96
C LEU A 284 -21.33 -1.78 -5.10
N PRO A 285 -21.85 -2.47 -6.15
CA PRO A 285 -22.63 -1.80 -7.19
C PRO A 285 -23.90 -1.11 -6.67
N MET A 286 -24.48 -1.59 -5.57
CA MET A 286 -25.65 -0.95 -4.97
C MET A 286 -25.34 0.41 -4.35
N MET A 287 -24.07 0.80 -4.18
CA MET A 287 -23.70 2.10 -3.63
C MET A 287 -24.25 3.25 -4.48
N GLU A 288 -24.36 3.07 -5.79
CA GLU A 288 -24.94 4.07 -6.69
C GLU A 288 -26.43 4.32 -6.38
N ALA A 289 -27.16 3.28 -5.96
CA ALA A 289 -28.57 3.39 -5.58
C ALA A 289 -28.79 4.04 -4.20
N VAL A 290 -27.73 4.25 -3.41
CA VAL A 290 -27.82 4.96 -2.12
C VAL A 290 -27.87 6.48 -2.32
N GLU A 291 -27.63 6.98 -3.54
CA GLU A 291 -27.76 8.40 -3.93
C GLU A 291 -27.06 9.38 -2.97
N LEU A 292 -25.87 9.01 -2.48
CA LEU A 292 -25.07 9.89 -1.63
C LEU A 292 -24.63 11.14 -2.40
N SER A 293 -24.80 12.31 -1.79
CA SER A 293 -24.20 13.55 -2.29
C SER A 293 -22.67 13.48 -2.28
N ASP A 294 -22.02 14.30 -3.11
CA ASP A 294 -20.56 14.40 -3.15
C ASP A 294 -19.95 14.68 -1.77
N GLU A 295 -20.63 15.48 -0.93
CA GLU A 295 -20.17 15.75 0.42
C GLU A 295 -20.25 14.52 1.32
N GLN A 296 -21.32 13.74 1.22
CA GLN A 296 -21.48 12.50 1.98
C GLN A 296 -20.45 11.46 1.57
N HIS A 297 -20.18 11.31 0.26
CA HIS A 297 -19.11 10.45 -0.24
C HIS A 297 -17.75 10.81 0.35
N ARG A 298 -17.45 12.10 0.42
CA ARG A 298 -16.17 12.61 0.92
C ARG A 298 -16.04 12.45 2.44
N ILE A 299 -17.11 12.73 3.21
CA ILE A 299 -17.15 12.48 4.66
C ILE A 299 -16.96 10.99 4.96
N ALA A 300 -17.66 10.13 4.22
CA ALA A 300 -17.55 8.68 4.41
C ALA A 300 -16.14 8.17 4.05
N LEU A 301 -15.52 8.69 2.98
CA LEU A 301 -14.12 8.40 2.65
C LEU A 301 -13.17 8.81 3.79
N GLU A 302 -13.33 10.01 4.36
CA GLU A 302 -12.51 10.47 5.48
C GLU A 302 -12.68 9.60 6.73
N HIS A 303 -13.91 9.13 6.98
CA HIS A 303 -14.20 8.20 8.07
C HIS A 303 -13.57 6.82 7.81
N CYS A 304 -13.52 6.34 6.57
CA CYS A 304 -12.77 5.12 6.22
C CYS A 304 -11.29 5.27 6.61
N PHE A 305 -10.67 6.41 6.32
CA PHE A 305 -9.29 6.69 6.76
C PHE A 305 -9.13 6.75 8.28
N ASP A 306 -10.13 7.25 9.01
CA ASP A 306 -10.11 7.29 10.48
C ASP A 306 -10.26 5.91 11.13
N VAL A 307 -10.99 5.00 10.51
CA VAL A 307 -11.10 3.61 11.00
C VAL A 307 -9.82 2.84 10.69
N MET A 308 -9.19 3.09 9.54
CA MET A 308 -8.04 2.34 9.04
C MET A 308 -6.69 3.05 9.29
N GLN A 309 -6.51 3.64 10.47
CA GLN A 309 -5.32 4.44 10.77
C GLN A 309 -4.01 3.65 10.67
N ARG A 310 -4.02 2.34 10.97
CA ARG A 310 -2.79 1.52 10.87
C ARG A 310 -2.44 1.25 9.42
N THR A 311 -3.44 0.94 8.59
CA THR A 311 -3.30 0.75 7.14
C THR A 311 -2.74 2.00 6.50
N HIS A 312 -3.27 3.17 6.85
CA HIS A 312 -2.87 4.42 6.23
C HIS A 312 -1.66 5.09 6.87
N ARG A 313 -1.03 4.52 7.90
CA ARG A 313 0.20 5.06 8.49
C ARG A 313 1.29 3.98 8.53
N PRO A 314 1.46 3.15 9.57
CA PRO A 314 2.54 2.16 9.62
C PRO A 314 2.52 1.11 8.49
N LEU A 315 1.36 0.82 7.90
CA LEU A 315 1.22 -0.27 6.92
C LEU A 315 1.03 0.22 5.48
N LEU A 316 1.03 1.53 5.21
CA LEU A 316 0.68 2.06 3.89
C LEU A 316 1.61 1.51 2.79
N LYS A 317 2.90 1.39 3.09
CA LYS A 317 3.89 0.78 2.19
C LYS A 317 3.57 -0.68 1.89
N PHE A 318 3.23 -1.46 2.92
CA PHE A 318 2.83 -2.87 2.77
C PHE A 318 1.55 -2.97 1.94
N PHE A 319 0.55 -2.14 2.23
CA PHE A 319 -0.70 -2.08 1.49
C PHE A 319 -0.46 -1.77 -0.01
N LEU A 320 0.30 -0.72 -0.32
CA LEU A 320 0.56 -0.31 -1.70
C LEU A 320 1.39 -1.34 -2.49
N GLU A 321 2.23 -2.16 -1.83
CA GLU A 321 2.97 -3.27 -2.47
C GLU A 321 2.03 -4.31 -3.11
N GLY A 322 0.84 -4.49 -2.53
CA GLY A 322 -0.18 -5.42 -3.06
C GLY A 322 -0.94 -4.87 -4.27
N LEU A 323 -0.67 -3.64 -4.71
CA LEU A 323 -1.39 -3.00 -5.80
C LEU A 323 -0.54 -2.89 -7.07
N PRO A 324 -1.14 -3.05 -8.26
CA PRO A 324 -0.53 -2.60 -9.49
C PRO A 324 -0.19 -1.11 -9.41
N PRO A 325 0.90 -0.63 -10.05
CA PRO A 325 1.33 0.77 -9.94
C PRO A 325 0.23 1.80 -10.21
N HIS A 326 -0.60 1.55 -11.23
CA HIS A 326 -1.70 2.46 -11.57
C HIS A 326 -2.78 2.52 -10.49
N ASP A 327 -3.08 1.41 -9.81
CA ASP A 327 -4.05 1.38 -8.71
C ASP A 327 -3.45 1.99 -7.44
N ALA A 328 -2.17 1.76 -7.17
CA ALA A 328 -1.47 2.44 -6.08
C ALA A 328 -1.49 3.98 -6.25
N MET A 329 -1.34 4.47 -7.49
CA MET A 329 -1.49 5.91 -7.80
C MET A 329 -2.92 6.39 -7.54
N LYS A 330 -3.94 5.65 -7.97
CA LYS A 330 -5.35 5.98 -7.69
C LYS A 330 -5.66 5.98 -6.20
N TYR A 331 -5.01 5.13 -5.41
CA TYR A 331 -5.16 5.12 -3.96
C TYR A 331 -4.56 6.37 -3.31
N LEU A 332 -3.39 6.80 -3.79
CA LEU A 332 -2.81 8.09 -3.40
C LEU A 332 -3.70 9.26 -3.81
N ASP A 333 -4.36 9.18 -4.98
CA ASP A 333 -5.34 10.19 -5.39
C ASP A 333 -6.48 10.28 -4.35
N LEU A 334 -7.01 9.15 -3.86
CA LEU A 334 -8.03 9.15 -2.78
C LEU A 334 -7.52 9.77 -1.47
N ILE A 335 -6.29 9.45 -1.05
CA ILE A 335 -5.67 10.04 0.14
C ILE A 335 -5.56 11.57 -0.02
N SER A 336 -5.24 12.03 -1.23
CA SER A 336 -5.11 13.46 -1.53
C SER A 336 -6.44 14.23 -1.50
N MET A 337 -7.58 13.53 -1.49
CA MET A 337 -8.91 14.14 -1.36
C MET A 337 -9.28 14.47 0.10
N CYS A 338 -8.46 14.12 1.08
CA CYS A 338 -8.69 14.47 2.48
C CYS A 338 -8.55 15.99 2.69
N ARG A 339 -9.54 16.62 3.33
CA ARG A 339 -9.53 18.07 3.61
C ARG A 339 -8.49 18.48 4.64
N ASP A 340 -8.27 17.62 5.63
CA ASP A 340 -7.27 17.86 6.66
C ASP A 340 -5.88 17.53 6.10
N LYS A 341 -5.15 18.57 5.73
CA LYS A 341 -3.79 18.47 5.21
C LYS A 341 -2.84 17.77 6.18
N GLU A 342 -2.95 18.04 7.48
CA GLU A 342 -2.09 17.36 8.46
C GLU A 342 -2.43 15.88 8.57
N LYS A 343 -3.72 15.52 8.50
CA LYS A 343 -4.15 14.12 8.49
C LYS A 343 -3.63 13.40 7.24
N MET A 344 -3.73 14.04 6.07
CA MET A 344 -3.16 13.53 4.82
C MET A 344 -1.65 13.29 4.95
N GLU A 345 -0.90 14.29 5.42
CA GLU A 345 0.55 14.22 5.62
C GLU A 345 0.94 13.10 6.61
N ARG A 346 0.18 12.95 7.71
CA ARG A 346 0.35 11.85 8.68
C ARG A 346 0.14 10.48 8.05
N MET A 347 -0.79 10.34 7.10
CA MET A 347 -0.98 9.07 6.38
C MET A 347 0.24 8.74 5.49
N LEU A 348 0.77 9.76 4.81
CA LEU A 348 1.89 9.57 3.87
C LEU A 348 3.25 9.40 4.55
N GLN A 349 3.33 9.63 5.87
CA GLN A 349 4.59 9.69 6.64
C GLN A 349 5.46 8.42 6.55
N VAL A 350 4.91 7.25 6.19
CA VAL A 350 5.66 5.98 6.12
C VAL A 350 6.14 5.62 4.71
N ILE A 351 5.65 6.31 3.67
CA ILE A 351 6.33 6.28 2.36
C ILE A 351 7.73 6.93 2.47
N LEU A 352 8.03 7.57 3.62
CA LEU A 352 9.27 8.24 3.96
C LEU A 352 10.40 7.32 4.43
N GLU A 353 10.09 6.13 4.96
CA GLU A 353 11.02 5.18 5.61
C GLU A 353 11.23 3.87 4.83
#